data_AF-A0A445D1K7-F1
#
_entry.id   AF-A0A445D1K7-F1
#
_cell.length_a   1.000
_cell.length_b   1.000
_cell.length_c   1.000
_cell.angle_alpha   90.00
_cell.angle_beta   90.00
_cell.angle_gamma   90.00
#
_symmetry.space_group_name_H-M   'P 1'
#
loop_
_entity.id
_entity.type
_entity.pdbx_description
1 polymer ?
#
loop_
_entity_poly.entity_id
_entity_poly.type
_entity_poly.pdbx_seq_one_letter_code
_entity_poly.pdbx_strand_id
1 'polypeptide(L)'
;MGETNARSNSHKHWRFGTNSQQNIQLRSRSSSNSTSSSPESPPKSLMENLMGLLRVRIKRGVNLAVRDVRSSDPYVVIKMGKQKLKTRVIKRDVNPEWNEDLTLSVVDPHASVSLTIYDHDTFSKDDKMGDAEFEILPFIEALKMNVTGLPNGTVVKRIQQSRDNYLADESRITYINGKLVQDMILRLRNVECGELEIQLNWIDLPGSKGL
;
A
#
# COMPACT_ATOMS: atom_id res chain seq x y z
N MET A 1 -63.82 33.63 27.24
CA MET A 1 -64.33 33.84 25.87
C MET A 1 -63.17 33.46 24.95
N GLY A 2 -63.17 32.36 24.19
CA GLY A 2 -64.28 31.52 23.71
C GLY A 2 -64.69 31.94 22.29
N GLU A 3 -64.86 31.06 21.29
CA GLU A 3 -64.78 29.58 21.25
C GLU A 3 -64.47 29.04 19.83
N THR A 4 -63.61 28.00 19.72
CA THR A 4 -63.40 27.15 18.51
C THR A 4 -63.03 27.93 17.22
N ASN A 5 -63.04 27.46 15.95
CA ASN A 5 -63.11 26.16 15.23
C ASN A 5 -62.39 26.37 13.86
N ALA A 6 -61.99 25.42 12.99
CA ALA A 6 -62.10 23.95 12.97
C ALA A 6 -60.89 23.32 12.21
N ARG A 7 -61.05 22.08 11.72
CA ARG A 7 -60.08 21.28 10.93
C ARG A 7 -59.96 21.70 9.46
N SER A 8 -58.78 21.46 8.87
CA SER A 8 -58.69 20.78 7.57
C SER A 8 -57.44 19.88 7.51
N ASN A 9 -57.45 18.87 6.65
CA ASN A 9 -56.51 17.76 6.64
C ASN A 9 -55.95 17.54 5.23
N SER A 10 -54.66 17.27 5.07
CA SER A 10 -54.07 16.90 3.78
C SER A 10 -52.95 15.87 3.95
N HIS A 11 -53.29 14.61 3.71
CA HIS A 11 -52.35 13.50 3.74
C HIS A 11 -51.43 13.52 2.50
N LYS A 12 -50.11 13.37 2.69
CA LYS A 12 -49.22 12.95 1.60
C LYS A 12 -49.00 11.45 1.67
N HIS A 13 -49.53 10.77 0.66
CA HIS A 13 -49.75 9.33 0.62
C HIS A 13 -48.57 8.64 -0.08
N TRP A 14 -47.62 8.10 0.69
CA TRP A 14 -46.58 7.23 0.14
C TRP A 14 -47.19 5.88 -0.24
N ARG A 15 -47.38 5.64 -1.54
CA ARG A 15 -47.83 4.35 -2.06
C ARG A 15 -46.66 3.38 -2.18
N PHE A 16 -46.77 2.22 -1.53
CA PHE A 16 -45.97 1.06 -1.87
C PHE A 16 -46.37 0.57 -3.28
N GLY A 17 -45.38 0.41 -4.17
CA GLY A 17 -45.57 -0.16 -5.50
C GLY A 17 -44.97 -1.57 -5.55
N THR A 18 -45.81 -2.59 -5.66
CA THR A 18 -45.40 -4.00 -5.71
C THR A 18 -45.51 -4.59 -7.10
N ASN A 19 -44.51 -5.40 -7.48
CA ASN A 19 -44.55 -6.44 -8.51
C ASN A 19 -44.85 -6.05 -9.98
N SER A 20 -43.85 -6.29 -10.83
CA SER A 20 -44.05 -6.75 -12.20
C SER A 20 -42.99 -7.81 -12.56
N GLN A 21 -43.38 -9.09 -12.53
CA GLN A 21 -42.55 -10.19 -13.04
C GLN A 21 -42.95 -10.51 -14.49
N GLN A 22 -41.95 -10.64 -15.38
CA GLN A 22 -41.96 -11.38 -16.66
C GLN A 22 -40.58 -11.15 -17.33
N ASN A 23 -39.95 -12.10 -18.05
CA ASN A 23 -40.12 -13.56 -18.08
C ASN A 23 -38.81 -14.15 -18.69
N ILE A 24 -37.98 -14.84 -17.91
CA ILE A 24 -36.73 -15.44 -18.43
C ILE A 24 -36.96 -16.93 -18.72
N GLN A 25 -36.95 -17.27 -20.00
CA GLN A 25 -37.37 -18.58 -20.50
C GLN A 25 -36.23 -19.62 -20.39
N LEU A 26 -36.08 -20.23 -19.22
CA LEU A 26 -35.12 -21.30 -18.97
C LEU A 26 -35.39 -22.53 -19.84
N ARG A 27 -34.56 -22.75 -20.88
CA ARG A 27 -34.50 -24.04 -21.57
C ARG A 27 -33.69 -25.03 -20.74
N SER A 28 -34.38 -26.02 -20.18
CA SER A 28 -33.76 -27.16 -19.52
C SER A 28 -32.97 -28.00 -20.53
N ARG A 29 -31.70 -28.30 -20.22
CA ARG A 29 -30.97 -29.41 -20.84
C ARG A 29 -29.98 -29.98 -19.83
N SER A 30 -30.32 -31.15 -19.33
CA SER A 30 -29.53 -31.88 -18.33
C SER A 30 -28.30 -32.54 -18.94
N SER A 31 -27.13 -32.26 -18.37
CA SER A 31 -25.97 -33.16 -18.36
C SER A 31 -25.27 -33.01 -17.01
N SER A 32 -25.17 -34.11 -16.26
CA SER A 32 -24.41 -34.16 -15.02
C SER A 32 -22.91 -34.17 -15.28
N ASN A 33 -22.13 -33.35 -14.58
CA ASN A 33 -20.74 -33.68 -14.31
C ASN A 33 -20.30 -33.09 -12.97
N SER A 34 -20.14 -33.96 -11.97
CA SER A 34 -19.73 -33.59 -10.62
C SER A 34 -18.21 -33.73 -10.47
N THR A 35 -17.47 -32.68 -10.81
CA THR A 35 -16.02 -32.60 -10.56
C THR A 35 -15.76 -31.68 -9.37
N SER A 36 -15.17 -32.24 -8.31
CA SER A 36 -14.78 -31.49 -7.11
C SER A 36 -13.65 -30.50 -7.43
N SER A 37 -13.94 -29.20 -7.35
CA SER A 37 -12.94 -28.15 -7.49
C SER A 37 -12.06 -28.07 -6.24
N SER A 38 -10.90 -28.73 -6.28
CA SER A 38 -9.78 -28.41 -5.39
C SER A 38 -9.40 -26.92 -5.53
N PRO A 39 -8.86 -26.27 -4.48
CA PRO A 39 -8.34 -24.92 -4.62
C PRO A 39 -7.18 -24.92 -5.62
N GLU A 40 -7.30 -24.13 -6.69
CA GLU A 40 -6.22 -24.01 -7.68
C GLU A 40 -4.97 -23.41 -7.03
N SER A 41 -3.86 -24.16 -7.10
CA SER A 41 -2.55 -23.63 -6.75
C SER A 41 -2.21 -22.45 -7.67
N PRO A 42 -1.56 -21.37 -7.18
CA PRO A 42 -1.08 -20.28 -8.03
C PRO A 42 -0.30 -20.81 -9.25
N PRO A 43 -0.45 -20.19 -10.44
CA PRO A 43 0.15 -20.69 -11.67
C PRO A 43 1.67 -20.86 -11.51
N LYS A 44 2.15 -22.09 -11.72
CA LYS A 44 3.49 -22.56 -11.31
C LYS A 44 4.64 -21.64 -11.75
N SER A 45 4.56 -21.13 -12.98
CA SER A 45 5.53 -20.20 -13.59
C SER A 45 5.77 -18.91 -12.82
N LEU A 46 4.82 -18.48 -11.97
CA LEU A 46 4.95 -17.30 -11.13
C LEU A 46 5.72 -17.59 -9.84
N MET A 47 5.60 -18.80 -9.27
CA MET A 47 6.41 -19.25 -8.13
C MET A 47 7.87 -19.52 -8.52
N GLU A 48 8.09 -20.12 -9.69
CA GLU A 48 9.41 -20.51 -10.23
C GLU A 48 10.38 -19.32 -10.40
N ASN A 49 9.85 -18.10 -10.56
CA ASN A 49 10.63 -16.87 -10.73
C ASN A 49 10.56 -15.92 -9.52
N LEU A 50 9.76 -16.24 -8.51
CA LEU A 50 9.61 -15.43 -7.30
C LEU A 50 10.81 -15.65 -6.38
N MET A 51 11.58 -14.59 -6.12
CA MET A 51 12.72 -14.64 -5.21
C MET A 51 12.28 -14.62 -3.74
N GLY A 52 11.22 -13.88 -3.45
CA GLY A 52 10.63 -13.72 -2.12
C GLY A 52 9.77 -12.45 -2.04
N LEU A 53 9.46 -12.01 -0.82
CA LEU A 53 8.65 -10.81 -0.60
C LEU A 53 9.45 -9.70 0.10
N LEU A 54 9.37 -8.49 -0.46
CA LEU A 54 9.84 -7.26 0.16
C LEU A 54 8.70 -6.61 0.95
N ARG A 55 8.80 -6.59 2.27
CA ARG A 55 7.88 -5.86 3.15
C ARG A 55 8.41 -4.44 3.38
N VAL A 56 7.70 -3.47 2.82
CA VAL A 56 7.96 -2.04 2.99
C VAL A 56 7.05 -1.51 4.10
N ARG A 57 7.62 -1.27 5.28
CA ARG A 57 6.93 -0.60 6.39
C ARG A 57 6.94 0.90 6.16
N ILE A 58 5.77 1.49 5.89
CA ILE A 58 5.59 2.93 5.87
C ILE A 58 5.41 3.40 7.32
N LYS A 59 6.40 4.08 7.90
CA LYS A 59 6.35 4.52 9.30
C LYS A 59 5.54 5.81 9.42
N ARG A 60 6.09 6.93 8.94
CA ARG A 60 5.48 8.26 9.08
C ARG A 60 5.92 9.22 8.00
N GLY A 61 5.06 10.21 7.72
CA GLY A 61 5.44 11.43 7.02
C GLY A 61 5.95 12.48 8.02
N VAL A 62 6.83 13.36 7.57
CA VAL A 62 7.37 14.47 8.37
C VAL A 62 7.31 15.75 7.55
N ASN A 63 6.67 16.79 8.10
CA ASN A 63 6.47 18.10 7.48
C ASN A 63 6.03 18.03 6.01
N LEU A 64 5.00 17.21 5.74
CA LEU A 64 4.40 17.09 4.42
C LEU A 64 3.78 18.41 3.96
N ALA A 65 3.63 18.57 2.65
CA ALA A 65 2.93 19.69 2.06
C ALA A 65 1.47 19.82 2.55
N VAL A 66 0.91 21.01 2.38
CA VAL A 66 -0.51 21.33 2.64
C VAL A 66 -1.22 21.47 1.29
N ARG A 67 -2.34 20.76 1.10
CA ARG A 67 -3.21 20.89 -0.09
C ARG A 67 -4.64 21.30 0.28
N ASP A 68 -5.11 20.90 1.46
CA ASP A 68 -6.36 21.38 2.07
C ASP A 68 -6.14 22.76 2.75
N VAL A 69 -7.20 23.42 3.23
CA VAL A 69 -7.18 24.82 3.70
C VAL A 69 -6.16 25.10 4.82
N ARG A 70 -5.79 24.09 5.62
CA ARG A 70 -4.81 24.19 6.73
C ARG A 70 -3.98 22.91 6.98
N SER A 71 -4.16 21.88 6.17
CA SER A 71 -3.61 20.54 6.43
C SER A 71 -3.69 19.68 5.17
N SER A 72 -3.68 18.35 5.33
CA SER A 72 -4.05 17.35 4.33
C SER A 72 -4.59 16.09 5.01
N ASP A 73 -5.29 15.25 4.25
CA ASP A 73 -5.68 13.87 4.58
C ASP A 73 -4.75 12.87 3.83
N PRO A 74 -3.44 12.77 4.14
CA PRO A 74 -2.48 12.07 3.30
C PRO A 74 -2.56 10.53 3.34
N TYR A 75 -2.20 9.91 2.22
CA TYR A 75 -1.88 8.49 2.09
C TYR A 75 -0.73 8.22 1.12
N VAL A 76 -0.03 7.10 1.29
CA VAL A 76 1.09 6.70 0.43
C VAL A 76 0.66 5.61 -0.54
N VAL A 77 1.02 5.75 -1.82
CA VAL A 77 0.96 4.72 -2.85
C VAL A 77 2.36 4.21 -3.13
N ILE A 78 2.55 2.89 -3.17
CA ILE A 78 3.80 2.28 -3.66
C ILE A 78 3.56 1.48 -4.94
N LYS A 79 4.54 1.45 -5.83
CA LYS A 79 4.52 0.66 -7.07
C LYS A 79 5.86 -0.02 -7.33
N MET A 80 5.80 -1.23 -7.86
CA MET A 80 6.96 -1.99 -8.36
C MET A 80 6.52 -2.81 -9.57
N GLY A 81 6.95 -2.38 -10.77
CA GLY A 81 6.42 -2.91 -12.04
C GLY A 81 4.89 -2.76 -12.13
N LYS A 82 4.18 -3.89 -12.24
CA LYS A 82 2.70 -3.92 -12.31
C LYS A 82 2.02 -3.90 -10.93
N GLN A 83 2.76 -4.06 -9.84
CA GLN A 83 2.19 -4.07 -8.48
C GLN A 83 1.92 -2.64 -8.02
N LYS A 84 0.75 -2.41 -7.39
CA LYS A 84 0.38 -1.15 -6.76
C LYS A 84 -0.31 -1.44 -5.43
N LEU A 85 0.22 -0.90 -4.34
CA LEU A 85 -0.39 -0.95 -3.01
C LEU A 85 -0.56 0.48 -2.48
N LYS A 86 -1.40 0.66 -1.44
CA LYS A 86 -1.54 1.93 -0.74
C LYS A 86 -1.77 1.74 0.75
N THR A 87 -1.38 2.73 1.56
CA THR A 87 -1.73 2.80 2.98
C THR A 87 -3.20 3.19 3.17
N ARG A 88 -3.68 3.15 4.42
CA ARG A 88 -4.82 3.98 4.83
C ARG A 88 -4.55 5.48 4.67
N VAL A 89 -5.63 6.25 4.63
CA VAL A 89 -5.64 7.71 4.81
C VAL A 89 -5.52 8.04 6.30
N ILE A 90 -4.69 9.01 6.65
CA ILE A 90 -4.71 9.67 7.96
C ILE A 90 -5.27 11.08 7.74
N LYS A 91 -6.15 11.56 8.62
CA LYS A 91 -6.91 12.79 8.38
C LYS A 91 -6.32 13.99 9.11
N ARG A 92 -6.23 15.12 8.41
CA ARG A 92 -5.81 16.45 8.90
C ARG A 92 -4.50 16.45 9.67
N ASP A 93 -3.50 15.76 9.12
CA ASP A 93 -2.16 15.69 9.70
C ASP A 93 -1.09 15.67 8.60
N VAL A 94 -0.12 16.60 8.71
CA VAL A 94 1.06 16.68 7.84
C VAL A 94 2.31 16.01 8.44
N ASN A 95 2.17 15.35 9.59
CA ASN A 95 3.16 14.45 10.19
C ASN A 95 2.59 13.04 10.45
N PRO A 96 1.87 12.43 9.48
CA PRO A 96 1.00 11.27 9.70
C PRO A 96 1.77 9.99 10.07
N GLU A 97 1.35 9.31 11.14
CA GLU A 97 1.92 8.02 11.55
C GLU A 97 1.16 6.81 10.98
N TRP A 98 1.52 6.34 9.78
CA TRP A 98 0.94 5.15 9.17
C TRP A 98 1.32 3.85 9.90
N ASN A 99 2.60 3.62 10.19
CA ASN A 99 3.11 2.38 10.79
C ASN A 99 2.59 1.09 10.12
N GLU A 100 2.43 1.12 8.79
CA GLU A 100 1.67 0.15 7.98
C GLU A 100 2.60 -0.66 7.05
N ASP A 101 2.41 -1.99 6.99
CA ASP A 101 3.24 -2.89 6.18
C ASP A 101 2.62 -3.15 4.81
N LEU A 102 3.30 -2.72 3.74
CA LEU A 102 2.92 -3.02 2.36
C LEU A 102 3.92 -4.03 1.77
N THR A 103 3.43 -5.16 1.26
CA THR A 103 4.30 -6.31 0.89
C THR A 103 4.26 -6.58 -0.61
N LEU A 104 5.42 -6.51 -1.26
CA LEU A 104 5.61 -6.63 -2.71
C LEU A 104 6.34 -7.94 -3.07
N SER A 105 5.91 -8.62 -4.12
CA SER A 105 6.55 -9.82 -4.66
C SER A 105 7.74 -9.46 -5.56
N VAL A 106 8.94 -9.93 -5.23
CA VAL A 106 10.18 -9.61 -5.97
C VAL A 106 10.54 -10.75 -6.92
N VAL A 107 10.61 -10.43 -8.22
CA VAL A 107 11.03 -11.34 -9.31
C VAL A 107 12.31 -10.88 -10.02
N ASP A 108 12.72 -9.63 -9.78
CA ASP A 108 13.90 -8.98 -10.36
C ASP A 108 14.57 -8.15 -9.25
N PRO A 109 15.86 -8.39 -8.91
CA PRO A 109 16.55 -7.65 -7.87
C PRO A 109 16.93 -6.22 -8.28
N HIS A 110 16.88 -5.90 -9.58
CA HIS A 110 17.17 -4.55 -10.11
C HIS A 110 15.92 -3.65 -10.16
N ALA A 111 14.76 -4.15 -9.72
CA ALA A 111 13.53 -3.37 -9.69
C ALA A 111 13.63 -2.18 -8.71
N SER A 112 13.14 -1.01 -9.14
CA SER A 112 12.91 0.13 -8.27
C SER A 112 11.51 0.08 -7.64
N VAL A 113 11.38 0.66 -6.45
CA VAL A 113 10.10 0.92 -5.79
C VAL A 113 9.86 2.42 -5.81
N SER A 114 8.80 2.85 -6.51
CA SER A 114 8.34 4.24 -6.49
C SER A 114 7.27 4.43 -5.42
N LEU A 115 7.40 5.52 -4.67
CA LEU A 115 6.45 6.02 -3.68
C LEU A 115 5.83 7.31 -4.22
N THR A 116 4.55 7.54 -3.92
CA THR A 116 3.89 8.82 -4.18
C THR A 116 2.91 9.09 -3.05
N ILE A 117 3.00 10.28 -2.45
CA ILE A 117 2.03 10.71 -1.43
C ILE A 117 0.92 11.49 -2.14
N TYR A 118 -0.31 11.25 -1.72
CA TYR A 118 -1.50 11.94 -2.19
C TYR A 118 -2.31 12.45 -1.01
N ASP A 119 -2.92 13.63 -1.18
CA ASP A 119 -3.99 14.10 -0.30
C ASP A 119 -5.30 13.44 -0.75
N HIS A 120 -6.13 12.97 0.19
CA HIS A 120 -7.37 12.30 -0.17
C HIS A 120 -8.58 13.24 -0.15
N ASP A 121 -9.09 13.49 -1.36
CA ASP A 121 -10.23 14.37 -1.59
C ASP A 121 -11.55 13.57 -1.68
N THR A 122 -12.58 14.00 -0.94
CA THR A 122 -13.89 13.32 -0.96
C THR A 122 -14.77 13.71 -2.15
N PHE A 123 -14.54 14.91 -2.72
CA PHE A 123 -15.38 15.49 -3.79
C PHE A 123 -14.59 15.92 -5.04
N SER A 124 -13.26 15.85 -4.98
CA SER A 124 -12.34 16.22 -6.07
C SER A 124 -11.44 15.02 -6.42
N LYS A 125 -10.38 15.27 -7.19
CA LYS A 125 -9.36 14.27 -7.50
C LYS A 125 -8.19 14.46 -6.55
N ASP A 126 -7.86 13.41 -5.79
CA ASP A 126 -6.69 13.30 -4.90
C ASP A 126 -5.45 14.03 -5.45
N ASP A 127 -4.94 14.98 -4.67
CA ASP A 127 -3.90 15.92 -5.09
C ASP A 127 -2.49 15.40 -4.75
N LYS A 128 -1.47 15.74 -5.53
CA LYS A 128 -0.13 15.14 -5.36
C LYS A 128 0.70 15.89 -4.31
N MET A 129 1.24 15.15 -3.34
CA MET A 129 2.08 15.64 -2.24
C MET A 129 3.55 15.19 -2.40
N GLY A 130 4.03 15.08 -3.64
CA GLY A 130 5.38 14.65 -3.98
C GLY A 130 5.58 13.14 -4.14
N ASP A 131 6.80 12.76 -4.51
CA ASP A 131 7.20 11.39 -4.82
C ASP A 131 8.65 11.10 -4.41
N ALA A 132 8.96 9.81 -4.27
CA ALA A 132 10.31 9.31 -4.05
C ALA A 132 10.51 7.94 -4.71
N GLU A 133 11.75 7.56 -4.97
CA GLU A 133 12.10 6.25 -5.54
C GLU A 133 13.36 5.68 -4.89
N PHE A 134 13.41 4.35 -4.74
CA PHE A 134 14.60 3.65 -4.25
C PHE A 134 14.81 2.31 -4.97
N GLU A 135 16.07 1.92 -5.12
CA GLU A 135 16.47 0.62 -5.66
C GLU A 135 16.49 -0.43 -4.54
N ILE A 136 16.05 -1.66 -4.85
CA ILE A 136 16.07 -2.77 -3.87
C ILE A 136 17.39 -3.55 -3.91
N LEU A 137 18.16 -3.46 -5.01
CA LEU A 137 19.40 -4.22 -5.23
C LEU A 137 20.38 -4.16 -4.03
N PRO A 138 20.66 -3.00 -3.40
CA PRO A 138 21.57 -2.95 -2.26
C PRO A 138 21.13 -3.80 -1.05
N PHE A 139 19.82 -3.98 -0.87
CA PHE A 139 19.23 -4.82 0.17
C PHE A 139 19.31 -6.31 -0.21
N ILE A 140 19.00 -6.64 -1.48
CA ILE A 140 19.07 -8.01 -1.99
C ILE A 140 20.52 -8.54 -1.97
N GLU A 141 21.50 -7.71 -2.32
CA GLU A 141 22.93 -8.05 -2.18
C GLU A 141 23.31 -8.37 -0.73
N ALA A 142 22.85 -7.56 0.23
CA ALA A 142 23.13 -7.77 1.64
C ALA A 142 22.48 -9.05 2.18
N LEU A 143 21.25 -9.37 1.74
CA LEU A 143 20.56 -10.62 2.11
C LEU A 143 21.25 -11.89 1.59
N LYS A 144 22.08 -11.78 0.54
CA LYS A 144 22.92 -12.89 0.03
C LYS A 144 24.26 -13.01 0.76
N MET A 145 24.59 -12.11 1.68
CA MET A 145 25.82 -12.19 2.47
C MET A 145 25.69 -13.21 3.60
N ASN A 146 26.79 -13.87 3.95
CA ASN A 146 26.82 -14.75 5.13
C ASN A 146 26.80 -13.91 6.42
N VAL A 147 25.59 -13.69 6.96
CA VAL A 147 25.35 -12.98 8.23
C VAL A 147 25.40 -13.88 9.46
N THR A 148 25.80 -15.15 9.31
CA THR A 148 25.81 -16.14 10.40
C THR A 148 26.81 -15.75 11.48
N GLY A 149 26.33 -15.61 12.73
CA GLY A 149 27.16 -15.25 13.88
C GLY A 149 27.49 -13.76 14.02
N LEU A 150 26.91 -12.87 13.19
CA LEU A 150 27.04 -11.43 13.41
C LEU A 150 26.37 -10.98 14.72
N PRO A 151 26.95 -10.02 15.46
CA PRO A 151 26.30 -9.39 16.60
C PRO A 151 25.01 -8.66 16.22
N ASN A 152 24.03 -8.67 17.13
CA ASN A 152 22.82 -7.87 16.98
C ASN A 152 23.15 -6.36 16.95
N GLY A 153 22.69 -5.64 15.92
CA GLY A 153 23.00 -4.25 15.68
C GLY A 153 24.16 -3.99 14.70
N THR A 154 24.80 -5.04 14.14
CA THR A 154 25.84 -4.86 13.11
C THR A 154 25.26 -4.24 11.83
N VAL A 155 25.77 -3.06 11.46
CA VAL A 155 25.46 -2.43 10.16
C VAL A 155 26.31 -3.11 9.08
N VAL A 156 25.65 -3.84 8.18
CA VAL A 156 26.25 -4.66 7.12
C VAL A 156 26.55 -3.83 5.87
N LYS A 157 25.69 -2.87 5.53
CA LYS A 157 25.88 -1.97 4.38
C LYS A 157 25.32 -0.58 4.67
N ARG A 158 25.96 0.45 4.11
CA ARG A 158 25.63 1.87 4.25
C ARG A 158 25.44 2.47 2.86
N ILE A 159 24.42 3.30 2.69
CA ILE A 159 24.08 3.95 1.42
C ILE A 159 23.97 5.44 1.73
N GLN A 160 24.86 6.24 1.16
CA GLN A 160 24.92 7.68 1.40
C GLN A 160 23.90 8.42 0.54
N GLN A 161 23.47 9.59 1.00
CA GLN A 161 22.73 10.55 0.17
C GLN A 161 23.57 10.95 -1.05
N SER A 162 22.95 11.02 -2.23
CA SER A 162 23.52 11.61 -3.44
C SER A 162 22.51 12.52 -4.14
N ARG A 163 22.89 13.12 -5.27
CA ARG A 163 21.95 13.89 -6.11
C ARG A 163 21.00 12.96 -6.90
N ASP A 164 21.39 11.71 -7.06
CA ASP A 164 20.79 10.73 -7.93
C ASP A 164 19.75 9.88 -7.18
N ASN A 165 19.87 9.78 -5.85
CA ASN A 165 18.91 9.10 -4.98
C ASN A 165 18.00 10.06 -4.18
N TYR A 166 17.01 9.50 -3.50
CA TYR A 166 16.00 10.26 -2.73
C TYR A 166 16.27 10.27 -1.23
N LEU A 167 17.44 9.82 -0.77
CA LEU A 167 17.74 9.76 0.67
C LEU A 167 17.86 11.16 1.27
N ALA A 168 17.25 11.35 2.45
CA ALA A 168 17.40 12.57 3.26
C ALA A 168 18.65 12.53 4.15
N ASP A 169 19.07 11.32 4.56
CA ASP A 169 20.23 10.99 5.41
C ASP A 169 20.73 9.56 5.06
N GLU A 170 21.84 9.11 5.63
CA GLU A 170 22.43 7.77 5.43
C GLU A 170 21.42 6.64 5.71
N SER A 171 21.17 5.79 4.69
CA SER A 171 20.46 4.53 4.90
C SER A 171 21.40 3.43 5.38
N ARG A 172 20.94 2.66 6.37
CA ARG A 172 21.70 1.58 7.01
C ARG A 172 20.96 0.26 6.87
N ILE A 173 21.63 -0.74 6.31
CA ILE A 173 21.20 -2.14 6.33
C ILE A 173 21.85 -2.79 7.56
N THR A 174 21.01 -3.18 8.52
CA THR A 174 21.43 -3.60 9.87
C THR A 174 20.93 -5.02 10.15
N TYR A 175 21.80 -5.85 10.75
CA TYR A 175 21.44 -7.17 11.24
C TYR A 175 20.81 -7.05 12.64
N ILE A 176 19.52 -7.37 12.75
CA ILE A 176 18.72 -7.26 13.97
C ILE A 176 17.93 -8.55 14.17
N ASN A 177 18.10 -9.19 15.33
CA ASN A 177 17.33 -10.37 15.77
C ASN A 177 17.21 -11.48 14.71
N GLY A 178 18.32 -11.81 14.05
CA GLY A 178 18.38 -12.86 13.03
C GLY A 178 17.93 -12.45 11.61
N LYS A 179 17.67 -11.16 11.36
CA LYS A 179 17.18 -10.65 10.07
C LYS A 179 17.95 -9.40 9.64
N LEU A 180 17.99 -9.14 8.33
CA LEU A 180 18.39 -7.82 7.83
C LEU A 180 17.19 -6.89 7.74
N VAL A 181 17.42 -5.66 8.16
CA VAL A 181 16.46 -4.55 8.20
C VAL A 181 17.14 -3.34 7.59
N GLN A 182 16.48 -2.63 6.67
CA GLN A 182 16.99 -1.38 6.12
C GLN A 182 16.11 -0.22 6.52
N ASP A 183 16.66 0.77 7.23
CA ASP A 183 15.96 2.01 7.53
C ASP A 183 16.32 3.10 6.50
N MET A 184 15.32 3.88 6.08
CA MET A 184 15.45 4.98 5.12
C MET A 184 14.58 6.16 5.52
N ILE A 185 15.13 7.37 5.37
CA ILE A 185 14.38 8.62 5.34
C ILE A 185 14.48 9.14 3.91
N LEU A 186 13.34 9.36 3.26
CA LEU A 186 13.27 9.76 1.85
C LEU A 186 12.77 11.19 1.72
N ARG A 187 13.58 12.07 1.13
CA ARG A 187 13.21 13.44 0.79
C ARG A 187 12.36 13.43 -0.48
N LEU A 188 11.13 13.90 -0.37
CA LEU A 188 10.21 13.94 -1.51
C LEU A 188 10.68 14.96 -2.54
N ARG A 189 10.49 14.64 -3.82
CA ARG A 189 10.65 15.57 -4.95
C ARG A 189 9.28 15.94 -5.53
N ASN A 190 9.27 16.94 -6.41
CA ASN A 190 8.06 17.48 -7.05
C ASN A 190 7.03 18.02 -6.04
N VAL A 191 7.53 18.54 -4.92
CA VAL A 191 6.79 19.13 -3.79
C VAL A 191 7.71 20.12 -3.06
N GLU A 192 7.13 21.09 -2.37
CA GLU A 192 7.82 22.14 -1.63
C GLU A 192 8.45 21.67 -0.31
N CYS A 193 7.85 20.68 0.35
CA CYS A 193 8.35 20.05 1.57
C CYS A 193 7.80 18.63 1.77
N GLY A 194 8.48 17.86 2.62
CA GLY A 194 8.05 16.54 3.04
C GLY A 194 9.17 15.50 3.01
N GLU A 195 9.24 14.73 4.08
CA GLU A 195 10.10 13.55 4.19
C GLU A 195 9.24 12.33 4.59
N LEU A 196 9.65 11.15 4.15
CA LEU A 196 8.94 9.89 4.38
C LEU A 196 9.88 8.86 5.00
N GLU A 197 9.58 8.44 6.22
CA GLU A 197 10.32 7.39 6.92
C GLU A 197 9.76 6.01 6.59
N ILE A 198 10.60 5.13 6.05
CA ILE A 198 10.23 3.75 5.73
C ILE A 198 11.30 2.76 6.23
N GLN A 199 10.91 1.48 6.31
CA GLN A 199 11.83 0.40 6.65
C GLN A 199 11.56 -0.84 5.78
N LEU A 200 12.61 -1.41 5.20
CA LEU A 200 12.55 -2.66 4.44
C LEU A 200 12.83 -3.85 5.33
N ASN A 201 12.05 -4.91 5.12
CA ASN A 201 12.19 -6.22 5.72
C ASN A 201 12.03 -7.26 4.60
N TRP A 202 12.76 -8.37 4.69
CA TRP A 202 12.58 -9.51 3.77
C TRP A 202 11.70 -10.61 4.39
N ILE A 203 10.96 -11.32 3.54
CA ILE A 203 10.20 -12.52 3.91
C ILE A 203 10.41 -13.58 2.81
N ASP A 204 11.10 -14.65 3.18
CA ASP A 204 11.28 -15.83 2.34
C ASP A 204 9.98 -16.64 2.23
N LEU A 205 9.73 -17.21 1.05
CA LEU A 205 8.56 -18.05 0.79
C LEU A 205 8.98 -19.50 0.56
N PRO A 206 8.51 -20.48 1.37
CA PRO A 206 8.74 -21.89 1.12
C PRO A 206 8.21 -22.30 -0.27
N GLY A 207 9.08 -22.90 -1.09
CA GLY A 207 8.75 -23.31 -2.47
C GLY A 207 8.85 -22.19 -3.52
N SER A 208 9.32 -20.99 -3.15
CA SER A 208 9.80 -19.98 -4.11
C SER A 208 11.23 -20.28 -4.57
N LYS A 209 11.76 -19.50 -5.51
CA LYS A 209 13.15 -19.62 -5.99
C LYS A 209 14.20 -19.30 -4.92
N GLY A 210 13.84 -18.44 -3.95
CA GLY A 210 14.78 -17.90 -2.97
C GLY A 210 15.73 -16.83 -3.54
N LEU A 211 16.75 -16.50 -2.73
CA LEU A 211 17.82 -15.55 -3.05
C LEU A 211 19.09 -16.26 -3.52
#